data_AF-A0A834HJQ4-F1
#
_entry.id   AF-A0A834HJQ4-F1
#
_cell.length_a   1.000
_cell.length_b   1.000
_cell.length_c   1.000
_cell.angle_alpha   90.00
_cell.angle_beta   90.00
_cell.angle_gamma   90.00
#
_symmetry.space_group_name_H-M   'P 1'
#
loop_
_entity.id
_entity.type
_entity.pdbx_description
1 polymer ?
#
loop_
_entity_poly.entity_id
_entity_poly.type
_entity_poly.pdbx_seq_one_letter_code
_entity_poly.pdbx_strand_id
1 'polypeptide(L)'
;MEKYTPQELAEVVTIFIENNRSIIATQEKLRQKYPNCQYGTTADRPRSGRQRTSHNAEYMALVCDSVAEFPETSIRRSRSQLPISTRSLRRILKTDLKMFPYKIQLVQKLLPRDTDQRFE
;
A
#
# COMPACT_ATOMS: atom_id res chain seq x y z
N MET A 1 -7.92 -3.27 24.40
CA MET A 1 -9.32 -3.20 23.97
C MET A 1 -9.79 -4.61 23.70
N GLU A 2 -10.93 -4.98 24.27
CA GLU A 2 -11.52 -6.30 24.07
C GLU A 2 -12.03 -6.41 22.63
N LYS A 3 -11.79 -7.58 22.00
CA LYS A 3 -12.11 -7.81 20.58
C LYS A 3 -13.61 -8.03 20.34
N TYR A 4 -14.35 -8.36 21.38
CA TYR A 4 -15.79 -8.64 21.35
C TYR A 4 -16.47 -7.90 22.48
N THR A 5 -17.72 -7.49 22.25
CA THR A 5 -18.55 -6.95 23.32
C THR A 5 -19.01 -8.07 24.26
N PRO A 6 -19.33 -7.78 25.53
CA PRO A 6 -19.86 -8.78 26.46
C PRO A 6 -21.12 -9.49 25.93
N GLN A 7 -21.92 -8.80 25.11
CA GLN A 7 -23.13 -9.34 24.48
C GLN A 7 -22.80 -10.38 23.40
N GLU A 8 -21.84 -10.08 22.53
CA GLU A 8 -21.35 -11.01 21.50
C GLU A 8 -20.73 -12.26 22.13
N LEU A 9 -20.01 -12.10 23.24
CA LEU A 9 -19.43 -13.23 23.98
C LEU A 9 -20.52 -14.14 24.58
N ALA A 10 -21.55 -13.55 25.18
CA ALA A 10 -22.68 -14.30 25.72
C ALA A 10 -23.38 -15.12 24.63
N GLU A 11 -23.57 -14.53 23.45
CA GLU A 11 -24.18 -15.18 22.29
C GLU A 11 -23.36 -16.36 21.73
N VAL A 12 -22.03 -16.24 21.71
CA VAL A 12 -21.16 -17.37 21.32
C VAL A 12 -21.26 -18.50 22.34
N VAL A 13 -21.30 -18.17 23.64
CA VAL A 13 -21.37 -19.16 24.73
C VAL A 13 -22.71 -19.88 24.74
N THR A 14 -23.83 -19.20 24.47
CA THR A 14 -25.16 -19.85 24.39
C THR A 14 -25.21 -20.86 23.25
N ILE A 15 -24.77 -20.46 22.05
CA ILE A 15 -24.72 -21.35 20.88
C ILE A 15 -23.83 -22.57 21.14
N PHE A 16 -22.75 -22.40 21.92
CA PHE A 16 -21.88 -23.50 22.35
C PHE A 16 -22.55 -24.50 23.29
N ILE A 17 -23.30 -24.00 24.26
CA ILE A 17 -24.04 -24.87 25.18
C ILE A 17 -25.14 -25.63 24.43
N GLU A 18 -25.88 -24.95 23.54
CA GLU A 18 -26.97 -25.54 22.73
C GLU A 18 -26.49 -26.60 21.74
N ASN A 19 -25.26 -26.50 21.25
CA ASN A 19 -24.65 -27.44 20.30
C ASN A 19 -23.86 -28.58 20.97
N ASN A 20 -24.26 -28.98 22.19
CA ASN A 20 -23.57 -30.01 22.96
C ASN A 20 -22.07 -29.73 23.14
N ARG A 21 -21.68 -28.46 23.26
CA ARG A 21 -20.27 -28.04 23.44
C ARG A 21 -19.34 -28.46 22.28
N SER A 22 -19.88 -28.70 21.09
CA SER A 22 -19.11 -29.01 19.88
C SER A 22 -18.62 -27.73 19.19
N ILE A 23 -17.30 -27.56 19.09
CA ILE A 23 -16.68 -26.39 18.45
C ILE A 23 -17.00 -26.33 16.95
N ILE A 24 -17.11 -27.47 16.28
CA ILE A 24 -17.36 -27.51 14.83
C ILE A 24 -18.81 -27.05 14.56
N ALA A 25 -19.77 -27.59 15.31
CA ALA A 25 -21.18 -27.24 15.16
C ALA A 25 -21.47 -25.77 15.51
N THR A 26 -20.77 -25.20 16.49
CA THR A 26 -20.89 -23.75 16.78
C THR A 26 -20.34 -22.89 15.66
N GLN A 27 -19.20 -23.24 15.09
CA GLN A 27 -18.63 -22.50 13.97
C GLN A 27 -19.57 -22.54 12.75
N GLU A 28 -20.17 -23.68 12.45
CA GLU A 28 -21.17 -23.81 11.38
C GLU A 28 -22.40 -22.94 11.63
N LYS A 29 -22.98 -23.00 12.83
CA LYS A 29 -24.14 -22.15 13.18
C LYS A 29 -23.80 -20.65 13.16
N LEU A 30 -22.61 -20.26 13.63
CA LEU A 30 -22.17 -18.87 13.57
C LEU A 30 -21.98 -18.38 12.12
N ARG A 31 -21.47 -19.23 11.23
CA ARG A 31 -21.37 -18.93 9.79
C ARG A 31 -22.74 -18.77 9.14
N GLN A 32 -23.71 -19.60 9.52
CA GLN A 32 -25.09 -19.49 9.04
C GLN A 32 -25.80 -18.22 9.54
N LYS A 33 -25.57 -17.86 10.81
CA LYS A 33 -26.20 -16.70 11.46
C LYS A 33 -25.66 -15.37 10.96
N TYR A 34 -24.36 -15.32 10.63
CA TYR A 34 -23.72 -14.14 10.05
C TYR A 34 -23.19 -14.48 8.63
N PRO A 35 -24.09 -14.70 7.65
CA PRO A 35 -23.70 -15.10 6.30
C PRO A 35 -22.89 -14.00 5.59
N ASN A 36 -22.99 -12.76 6.08
CA ASN A 36 -22.36 -11.57 5.52
C ASN A 36 -21.24 -11.02 6.42
N CYS A 37 -20.59 -11.86 7.22
CA CYS A 37 -19.26 -11.52 7.74
C CYS A 37 -18.36 -11.22 6.53
N GLN A 38 -18.20 -9.93 6.20
CA GLN A 38 -17.64 -9.38 4.95
C GLN A 38 -16.29 -9.94 4.49
N TYR A 39 -15.63 -10.80 5.27
CA TYR A 39 -14.27 -11.23 5.02
C TYR A 39 -14.02 -12.74 5.07
N GLY A 40 -14.98 -13.61 5.42
CA GLY A 40 -14.78 -15.07 5.40
C GLY A 40 -13.48 -15.58 6.06
N THR A 41 -12.86 -14.76 6.91
CA THR A 41 -11.50 -14.94 7.42
C THR A 41 -11.49 -14.61 8.90
N THR A 42 -10.82 -15.47 9.67
CA THR A 42 -10.59 -15.28 11.12
C THR A 42 -9.44 -14.29 11.39
N ALA A 43 -8.93 -13.62 10.35
CA ALA A 43 -7.82 -12.70 10.47
C ALA A 43 -8.29 -11.39 11.11
N ASP A 44 -7.47 -10.84 12.01
CA ASP A 44 -7.71 -9.51 12.56
C ASP A 44 -7.73 -8.49 11.42
N ARG A 45 -8.66 -7.52 11.49
CA ARG A 45 -8.66 -6.38 10.55
C ARG A 45 -7.31 -5.68 10.61
N PRO A 46 -6.80 -5.16 9.48
CA PRO A 46 -5.58 -4.38 9.49
C PRO A 46 -5.77 -3.21 10.47
N ARG A 47 -4.82 -3.06 11.40
CA ARG A 47 -4.85 -1.97 12.37
C ARG A 47 -4.77 -0.65 11.61
N SER A 48 -5.67 0.28 11.92
CA SER A 48 -5.55 1.67 11.48
C SER A 48 -4.33 2.28 12.17
N GLY A 49 -3.16 2.17 11.54
CA GLY A 49 -1.94 2.80 12.01
C GLY A 49 -2.03 4.33 11.99
N ARG A 50 -0.96 4.99 12.41
CA ARG A 50 -0.86 6.45 12.33
C ARG A 50 -0.99 6.91 10.87
N GLN A 51 -1.96 7.80 10.61
CA GLN A 51 -2.16 8.43 9.32
C GLN A 51 -0.89 9.20 8.91
N ARG A 52 -0.47 9.07 7.65
CA ARG A 52 0.72 9.75 7.15
C ARG A 52 0.33 11.16 6.69
N THR A 53 0.79 12.19 7.40
CA THR A 53 0.43 13.59 7.10
C THR A 53 1.21 14.19 5.92
N SER A 54 2.49 13.87 5.80
CA SER A 54 3.35 14.39 4.72
C SER A 54 3.29 13.57 3.42
N HIS A 55 2.44 12.55 3.39
CA HIS A 55 2.25 11.61 2.28
C HIS A 55 0.79 11.72 1.84
N ASN A 56 0.46 12.85 1.20
CA ASN A 56 -0.87 13.15 0.68
C ASN A 56 -0.90 12.89 -0.83
N ALA A 57 -2.09 12.60 -1.38
CA ALA A 57 -2.30 12.39 -2.81
C ALA A 57 -1.89 13.62 -3.65
N GLU A 58 -2.13 14.84 -3.14
CA GLU A 58 -1.71 16.09 -3.78
C GLU A 58 -0.18 16.16 -3.95
N TYR A 59 0.56 15.87 -2.88
CA TYR A 59 2.02 15.87 -2.93
C TYR A 59 2.57 14.75 -3.81
N MET A 60 1.86 13.61 -3.92
CA MET A 60 2.22 12.56 -4.86
C MET A 60 2.07 13.02 -6.31
N ALA A 61 0.96 13.67 -6.66
CA ALA A 61 0.74 14.22 -7.99
C ALA A 61 1.82 15.24 -8.35
N LEU A 62 2.10 16.20 -7.46
CA LEU A 62 3.16 17.22 -7.68
C LEU A 62 4.55 16.61 -7.91
N VAL A 63 4.90 15.56 -7.16
CA VAL A 63 6.19 14.86 -7.36
C VAL A 63 6.19 14.09 -8.67
N CYS A 64 5.09 13.43 -9.04
CA CYS A 64 4.96 12.76 -10.33
C CYS A 64 5.14 13.73 -11.50
N ASP A 65 4.45 14.87 -11.46
CA ASP A 65 4.52 15.90 -12.51
C ASP A 65 5.94 16.47 -12.62
N SER A 66 6.57 16.80 -11.48
CA SER A 66 7.95 17.29 -11.46
C SER A 66 8.95 16.30 -12.05
N VAL A 67 8.78 15.00 -11.82
CA VAL A 67 9.68 13.97 -12.38
C VAL A 67 9.40 13.74 -13.87
N ALA A 68 8.14 13.84 -14.30
CA ALA A 68 7.77 13.73 -15.71
C ALA A 68 8.31 14.92 -16.53
N GLU A 69 8.23 16.13 -15.98
CA GLU A 69 8.77 17.34 -16.63
C GLU A 69 10.30 17.39 -16.62
N PHE A 70 10.92 17.02 -15.49
CA PHE A 70 12.36 17.19 -15.27
C PHE A 70 13.04 15.92 -14.73
N PRO A 71 13.18 14.85 -15.54
CA PRO A 71 13.69 13.55 -15.08
C PRO A 71 15.14 13.58 -14.60
N GLU A 72 15.97 14.49 -15.14
CA GLU A 72 17.39 14.62 -14.80
C GLU A 72 17.65 15.44 -13.52
N THR A 73 16.60 15.94 -12.86
CA THR A 73 16.77 16.79 -11.69
C THR A 73 17.15 15.99 -10.45
N SER A 74 18.19 16.47 -9.75
CA SER A 74 18.58 15.87 -8.48
C SER A 74 17.55 16.14 -7.40
N ILE A 75 17.40 15.21 -6.46
CA ILE A 75 16.51 15.33 -5.30
C ILE A 75 16.70 16.65 -4.54
N ARG A 76 17.95 17.14 -4.43
CA ARG A 76 18.23 18.42 -3.79
C ARG A 76 17.63 19.60 -4.55
N ARG A 77 17.68 19.57 -5.88
CA ARG A 77 17.11 20.63 -6.73
C ARG A 77 15.58 20.57 -6.74
N SER A 78 14.99 19.39 -6.92
CA SER A 78 13.53 19.23 -6.89
C SER A 78 12.96 19.61 -5.51
N ARG A 79 13.70 19.37 -4.42
CA ARG A 79 13.33 19.83 -3.08
C ARG A 79 13.23 21.36 -2.97
N SER A 80 14.11 22.10 -3.64
CA SER A 80 14.06 23.57 -3.63
C SER A 80 12.86 24.12 -4.41
N GLN A 81 12.33 23.34 -5.35
CA GLN A 81 11.18 23.71 -6.19
C GLN A 81 9.85 23.29 -5.55
N LEU A 82 9.84 22.21 -4.75
CA LEU A 82 8.63 21.65 -4.15
C LEU A 82 8.50 21.98 -2.65
N PRO A 83 7.29 22.25 -2.14
CA PRO A 83 7.04 22.53 -0.72
C PRO A 83 6.99 21.25 0.14
N ILE A 84 7.88 20.28 -0.10
CA ILE A 84 7.88 18.95 0.54
C ILE A 84 9.24 18.71 1.18
N SER A 85 9.31 18.14 2.40
CA SER A 85 10.61 17.81 3.01
C SER A 85 11.45 16.84 2.15
N THR A 86 12.78 16.96 2.18
CA THR A 86 13.69 16.10 1.40
C THR A 86 13.49 14.62 1.72
N ARG A 87 13.17 14.31 2.99
CA ARG A 87 12.93 12.94 3.46
C ARG A 87 11.61 12.38 2.93
N SER A 88 10.55 13.19 2.88
CA SER A 88 9.27 12.82 2.28
C SER A 88 9.41 12.62 0.77
N LEU A 89 10.06 13.55 0.06
CA LEU A 89 10.32 13.47 -1.38
C LEU A 89 11.04 12.15 -1.72
N ARG A 90 12.15 11.85 -1.01
CA ARG A 90 12.89 10.59 -1.20
C ARG A 90 12.03 9.34 -0.95
N ARG A 91 11.12 9.40 0.03
CA ARG A 91 10.21 8.27 0.33
C ARG A 91 9.19 8.08 -0.78
N ILE A 92 8.64 9.15 -1.33
CA ILE A 92 7.69 9.11 -2.44
C ILE A 92 8.34 8.47 -3.67
N LEU A 93 9.52 8.96 -4.05
CA LEU A 93 10.28 8.40 -5.17
C LEU A 93 10.55 6.90 -5.00
N LYS A 94 10.97 6.46 -3.81
CA LYS A 94 11.35 5.06 -3.56
C LYS A 94 10.15 4.12 -3.39
N THR A 95 9.15 4.53 -2.60
CA THR A 95 8.07 3.63 -2.16
C THR A 95 6.89 3.64 -3.11
N ASP A 96 6.47 4.81 -3.59
CA ASP A 96 5.25 4.94 -4.39
C ASP A 96 5.56 4.87 -5.88
N LEU A 97 6.53 5.68 -6.33
CA LEU A 97 7.01 5.71 -7.71
C LEU A 97 7.96 4.55 -8.04
N LYS A 98 8.41 3.80 -7.03
CA LYS A 98 9.31 2.63 -7.16
C LYS A 98 10.56 2.94 -8.01
N MET A 99 11.09 4.15 -7.91
CA MET A 99 12.33 4.57 -8.55
C MET A 99 13.51 4.11 -7.70
N PHE A 100 14.35 3.26 -8.27
CA PHE A 100 15.53 2.71 -7.61
C PHE A 100 16.80 3.36 -8.18
N PRO A 101 17.70 3.87 -7.32
CA PRO A 101 18.88 4.63 -7.76
C PRO A 101 19.87 3.83 -8.63
N TYR A 102 19.77 2.49 -8.63
CA TYR A 102 20.66 1.58 -9.36
C TYR A 102 20.05 1.06 -10.66
N LYS A 103 18.84 1.48 -11.05
CA LYS A 103 18.31 1.14 -12.37
C LYS A 103 18.83 2.17 -13.39
N ILE A 104 20.10 2.02 -13.77
CA ILE A 104 20.71 2.84 -14.82
C ILE A 104 19.92 2.55 -16.11
N GLN A 105 19.08 3.50 -16.54
CA GLN A 105 18.53 3.48 -17.88
C GLN A 105 19.62 3.96 -18.82
N LEU A 106 20.48 3.04 -19.28
CA LEU A 106 21.39 3.31 -20.40
C LEU A 106 20.52 3.46 -21.65
N VAL A 107 20.03 4.68 -21.89
CA VAL A 107 19.37 5.02 -23.15
C VAL A 107 20.48 5.48 -24.09
N GLN A 108 20.97 4.58 -24.93
CA GLN A 108 21.84 4.98 -26.03
C GLN A 108 20.96 5.74 -27.03
N LYS A 109 21.20 7.05 -27.15
CA LYS A 109 20.53 7.86 -28.16
C LYS A 109 21.05 7.40 -29.53
N LEU A 110 20.19 6.76 -30.32
CA LEU A 110 20.51 6.43 -31.71
C LEU A 110 20.71 7.74 -32.48
N LEU A 111 21.95 7.99 -32.87
CA LEU A 111 22.29 9.07 -33.79
C LEU A 111 22.08 8.58 -35.22
N PRO A 112 21.76 9.46 -36.18
CA PRO A 112 21.61 9.08 -37.59
C PRO A 112 22.84 8.37 -38.17
N ARG A 113 24.03 8.60 -37.59
CA ARG A 113 25.30 7.99 -38.00
C ARG A 113 25.47 6.55 -37.50
N ASP A 114 24.73 6.15 -36.46
CA ASP A 114 24.89 4.85 -35.82
C ASP A 114 24.35 3.70 -36.69
N THR A 115 23.43 4.00 -37.62
CA THR A 115 22.95 3.00 -38.60
C THR A 115 24.03 2.60 -39.57
N ASP A 116 24.78 3.57 -40.10
CA ASP A 116 25.80 3.32 -41.14
C ASP A 116 27.00 2.54 -40.57
N GLN A 117 27.39 2.84 -39.33
CA GLN A 117 28.50 2.18 -38.63
C GLN A 117 28.23 0.71 -38.24
N ARG A 118 27.00 0.21 -38.37
CA ARG A 118 26.64 -1.18 -38.03
C ARG A 118 26.66 -2.13 -39.24
N PHE A 119 26.65 -1.61 -40.46
CA PHE A 119 26.59 -2.41 -41.69
C PHE A 119 27.98 -2.67 -42.32
N GLU A 120 29.04 -2.12 -41.74
CA GLU A 120 30.45 -2.44 -42.05
C GLU A 120 30.98 -3.58 -41.16
#